data_AF-A0A0N4X391-F1
#
_entry.id   AF-A0A0N4X391-F1
#
_cell.length_a   1.000
_cell.length_b   1.000
_cell.length_c   1.000
_cell.angle_alpha   90.00
_cell.angle_beta   90.00
_cell.angle_gamma   90.00
#
_symmetry.space_group_name_H-M   'P 1'
#
loop_
_entity.id
_entity.type
_entity.pdbx_description
1 polymer ?
#
loop_
_entity_poly.entity_id
_entity_poly.type
_entity_poly.pdbx_seq_one_letter_code
_entity_poly.pdbx_strand_id
1 'polypeptide(L)'
;MHWDPNYIDLDPHYIMISATPLVAQLKINLTLTIAIALERTLALRFPMTYRRLSSSPYATYSLLIGCLLAILDLILEFTLTPFRRHPDCAAIGCFLSEIYRYYWGISNMFLGTVVIVLSFLIMAKLRSIEKDSQVDHHSQDMHKFTQVCSKK
;
A
#
# COMPACT_ATOMS: atom_id res chain seq x y z
N MET A 1 1.15 -2.63 -43.36
CA MET A 1 1.58 -3.57 -42.32
C MET A 1 1.84 -4.93 -42.96
N HIS A 2 3.10 -5.37 -43.02
CA HIS A 2 3.47 -6.73 -43.41
C HIS A 2 3.73 -7.47 -42.08
N TRP A 3 2.85 -8.39 -41.71
CA TRP A 3 3.02 -9.21 -40.50
C TRP A 3 3.88 -10.42 -40.87
N ASP A 4 5.11 -10.48 -40.35
CA ASP A 4 6.01 -11.62 -40.49
C ASP A 4 6.04 -12.40 -39.16
N PRO A 5 5.57 -13.65 -39.09
CA PRO A 5 5.41 -14.39 -37.84
C PRO A 5 6.73 -14.76 -37.15
N ASN A 6 7.87 -14.53 -37.81
CA ASN A 6 9.19 -14.85 -37.28
C ASN A 6 9.94 -13.65 -36.68
N TYR A 7 9.43 -12.41 -36.84
CA TYR A 7 10.10 -11.21 -36.34
C TYR A 7 9.08 -10.27 -35.69
N ILE A 8 9.01 -10.31 -34.36
CA ILE A 8 8.30 -9.31 -33.56
C ILE A 8 9.30 -8.22 -33.20
N ASP A 9 9.48 -7.24 -34.08
CA ASP A 9 10.26 -6.03 -33.82
C ASP A 9 9.33 -4.95 -33.23
N LEU A 10 9.09 -5.04 -31.91
CA LEU A 10 8.33 -4.02 -31.19
C LEU A 10 9.29 -2.92 -30.72
N ASP A 11 8.90 -1.67 -30.98
CA ASP A 11 9.71 -0.53 -30.54
C ASP A 11 9.78 -0.51 -29.00
N PRO A 12 11.01 -0.57 -28.43
CA PRO A 12 11.21 -0.67 -27.00
C PRO A 12 10.65 0.55 -26.24
N HIS A 13 10.56 1.72 -26.87
CA HIS A 13 10.00 2.91 -26.23
C HIS A 13 8.48 2.77 -26.05
N TYR A 14 7.77 2.21 -27.03
CA TYR A 14 6.32 2.05 -26.97
C TYR A 14 5.89 1.03 -25.91
N ILE A 15 6.60 -0.10 -25.82
CA ILE A 15 6.37 -1.12 -24.78
C ILE A 15 6.62 -0.52 -23.39
N MET A 16 7.73 0.21 -23.23
CA MET A 16 8.10 0.75 -21.92
C MET A 16 7.09 1.80 -21.46
N ILE A 17 6.77 2.78 -22.32
CA ILE A 17 5.79 3.84 -22.03
C ILE A 17 4.40 3.28 -21.71
N SER A 18 3.97 2.21 -22.40
CA SER A 18 2.66 1.58 -22.13
C SER A 18 2.64 0.72 -20.87
N ALA A 19 3.79 0.15 -20.46
CA ALA A 19 3.91 -0.63 -19.23
C ALA A 19 4.04 0.25 -17.99
N THR A 20 4.72 1.40 -18.08
CA THR A 20 4.91 2.36 -16.98
C THR A 20 3.60 2.74 -16.24
N PRO A 21 2.48 3.09 -16.90
CA PRO A 21 1.25 3.43 -16.18
C PRO A 21 0.64 2.25 -15.42
N LEU A 22 0.75 1.02 -15.94
CA LEU A 22 0.28 -0.19 -15.25
C LEU A 22 1.09 -0.45 -13.97
N VAL A 23 2.42 -0.33 -14.07
CA VAL A 23 3.35 -0.51 -12.95
C VAL A 23 3.19 0.60 -11.91
N ALA A 24 3.13 1.85 -12.36
CA ALA A 24 2.93 3.01 -11.50
C ALA A 24 1.59 2.94 -10.77
N GLN A 25 0.50 2.56 -11.46
CA GLN A 25 -0.82 2.44 -10.85
C GLN A 25 -0.82 1.40 -9.72
N LEU A 26 -0.16 0.25 -9.90
CA LEU A 26 -0.06 -0.75 -8.84
C LEU A 26 0.71 -0.21 -7.61
N LYS A 27 1.84 0.48 -7.83
CA LYS A 27 2.69 1.04 -6.76
C LYS A 27 2.01 2.18 -6.00
N ILE A 28 1.29 3.05 -6.70
CA ILE A 28 0.52 4.14 -6.10
C ILE A 28 -0.61 3.58 -5.22
N ASN A 29 -1.38 2.60 -5.72
CA ASN A 29 -2.46 1.98 -4.95
C ASN A 29 -1.94 1.27 -3.69
N LEU A 30 -0.79 0.59 -3.78
CA LEU A 30 -0.16 -0.06 -2.63
C LEU A 30 0.28 0.97 -1.58
N THR A 31 0.93 2.05 -2.03
CA THR A 31 1.41 3.12 -1.14
C THR A 31 0.27 3.86 -0.47
N LEU A 32 -0.82 4.16 -1.20
CA LEU A 32 -2.02 4.76 -0.64
C LEU A 32 -2.67 3.84 0.41
N THR A 33 -2.70 2.54 0.14
CA THR A 33 -3.21 1.54 1.11
C THR A 33 -2.38 1.53 2.39
N ILE A 34 -1.05 1.60 2.29
CA ILE A 34 -0.14 1.72 3.44
C ILE A 34 -0.44 3.00 4.22
N ALA A 35 -0.57 4.13 3.52
CA ALA A 35 -0.88 5.42 4.14
C ALA A 35 -2.18 5.39 4.94
N ILE A 36 -3.24 4.83 4.36
CA ILE A 36 -4.53 4.65 5.03
C ILE A 36 -4.39 3.71 6.23
N ALA A 37 -3.71 2.57 6.08
CA ALA A 37 -3.49 1.64 7.18
C ALA A 37 -2.69 2.27 8.34
N LEU A 38 -1.67 3.06 8.03
CA LEU A 38 -0.90 3.81 9.02
C LEU A 38 -1.77 4.83 9.76
N GLU A 39 -2.63 5.56 9.04
CA GLU A 39 -3.57 6.52 9.66
C GLU A 39 -4.46 5.83 10.70
N ARG A 40 -5.05 4.70 10.31
CA ARG A 40 -5.92 3.89 11.19
C ARG A 40 -5.15 3.34 12.39
N THR A 41 -3.91 2.91 12.18
CA THR A 41 -3.06 2.39 13.26
C THR A 41 -2.70 3.50 14.26
N LEU A 42 -2.37 4.70 13.77
CA LEU A 42 -2.02 5.85 14.60
C LEU A 42 -3.21 6.31 15.44
N ALA A 43 -4.40 6.38 14.84
CA ALA A 43 -5.65 6.71 15.52
C ALA A 43 -5.99 5.73 16.65
N LEU A 44 -5.76 4.43 16.44
CA LEU A 44 -6.01 3.38 17.44
C LEU A 44 -4.94 3.32 18.55
N ARG A 45 -3.68 3.63 18.24
CA ARG A 45 -2.57 3.59 19.22
C ARG A 45 -2.47 4.85 20.07
N PHE A 46 -2.71 6.03 19.48
CA PHE A 46 -2.53 7.32 20.16
C PHE A 46 -3.69 8.27 19.82
N PRO A 47 -4.86 8.08 20.46
CA PRO A 47 -6.03 8.92 20.20
C PRO A 47 -5.78 10.41 20.53
N MET A 48 -4.91 10.70 21.52
CA MET A 48 -4.57 12.09 21.87
C MET A 48 -3.71 12.79 20.82
N THR A 49 -2.74 12.09 20.22
CA THR A 49 -1.92 12.63 19.14
C THR A 49 -2.74 12.79 17.85
N TYR A 50 -3.60 11.81 17.54
CA TYR A 50 -4.53 11.91 16.42
C TYR A 50 -5.51 13.07 16.58
N ARG A 51 -6.01 13.36 17.79
CA ARG A 51 -6.90 14.51 18.03
C ARG A 51 -6.25 15.88 17.79
N ARG A 52 -4.92 15.97 17.87
CA ARG A 52 -4.15 17.18 17.53
C ARG A 52 -3.74 17.23 16.06
N LEU A 53 -3.67 16.09 15.38
CA LEU A 53 -3.37 16.00 13.97
C LEU A 53 -4.65 16.26 13.18
N SER A 54 -4.78 17.43 12.56
CA SER A 54 -5.90 17.65 11.65
C SER A 54 -5.79 16.65 10.47
N SER A 55 -6.91 16.02 10.11
CA SER A 55 -6.98 14.98 9.08
C SER A 55 -6.45 15.47 7.71
N SER A 56 -6.59 16.77 7.43
CA SER A 56 -6.18 17.38 6.16
C SER A 56 -4.66 17.36 5.88
N PRO A 57 -3.77 17.92 6.72
CA PRO A 57 -2.33 17.89 6.45
C PRO A 57 -1.75 16.48 6.44
N TYR A 58 -2.24 15.56 7.30
CA TYR A 58 -1.74 14.18 7.31
C TYR A 58 -2.03 13.46 5.98
N ALA A 59 -3.25 13.60 5.44
CA ALA A 59 -3.61 13.08 4.14
C ALA A 59 -2.78 13.72 3.01
N THR A 60 -2.50 15.03 3.09
CA THR A 60 -1.62 15.72 2.14
C THR A 60 -0.19 15.20 2.20
N TYR A 61 0.39 15.01 3.39
CA TYR A 61 1.75 14.49 3.53
C TYR A 61 1.87 13.05 3.03
N SER A 62 0.88 12.20 3.29
CA SER A 62 0.91 10.82 2.81
C SER A 62 0.77 10.73 1.29
N LEU A 63 -0.07 11.57 0.69
CA LEU A 63 -0.16 11.75 -0.77
C LEU A 63 1.16 12.27 -1.37
N LEU A 64 1.80 13.27 -0.75
CA LEU A 64 3.07 13.80 -1.20
C LEU A 64 4.19 12.75 -1.15
N ILE A 65 4.27 11.97 -0.07
CA ILE A 65 5.24 10.88 0.07
C ILE A 65 4.98 9.80 -0.99
N GLY A 66 3.72 9.42 -1.20
CA GLY A 66 3.36 8.46 -2.26
C GLY A 66 3.71 8.95 -3.66
N CYS A 67 3.50 10.24 -3.93
CA CYS A 67 3.86 10.86 -5.20
C CYS A 67 5.38 10.90 -5.41
N LEU A 68 6.15 11.28 -4.38
CA LEU A 68 7.61 11.29 -4.42
C LEU A 68 8.19 9.88 -4.69
N LEU A 69 7.64 8.85 -4.04
CA LEU A 69 8.04 7.46 -4.27
C LEU A 69 7.74 7.04 -5.72
N ALA A 70 6.55 7.37 -6.24
CA ALA A 70 6.18 7.06 -7.62
C ALA A 70 7.09 7.75 -8.64
N ILE A 71 7.47 9.01 -8.41
CA ILE A 71 8.42 9.75 -9.25
C ILE A 71 9.81 9.11 -9.18
N LEU A 72 10.27 8.71 -8.00
CA LEU A 72 11.58 8.07 -7.84
C LEU A 72 11.63 6.72 -8.56
N ASP A 73 10.57 5.91 -8.48
CA ASP A 73 10.45 4.67 -9.24
C ASP A 73 10.48 4.91 -10.76
N LEU A 74 9.80 5.96 -11.24
CA LEU A 74 9.83 6.36 -12.65
C LEU A 74 11.26 6.74 -13.08
N ILE A 75 11.95 7.57 -12.28
CA ILE A 75 13.35 7.96 -12.56
C ILE A 75 14.24 6.72 -12.57
N LEU A 76 14.03 5.79 -11.63
CA LEU A 76 14.82 4.57 -11.54
C LEU A 76 14.56 3.63 -12.73
N GLU A 77 13.32 3.54 -13.20
CA GLU A 77 12.93 2.83 -14.43
C GLU A 77 13.66 3.39 -15.65
N PHE A 78 13.62 4.72 -15.83
CA PHE A 78 14.28 5.39 -16.96
C PHE A 78 15.81 5.36 -16.86
N THR A 79 16.38 5.32 -15.65
CA THR A 79 17.85 5.32 -15.45
C THR A 79 18.44 3.91 -15.60
N LEU A 80 17.75 2.89 -15.09
CA LEU A 80 18.26 1.52 -15.06
C LEU A 80 17.91 0.71 -16.31
N THR A 81 16.99 1.16 -17.16
CA THR A 81 16.57 0.42 -18.36
C THR A 81 17.41 0.86 -19.55
N PRO A 82 18.45 0.10 -19.96
CA PRO A 82 19.16 0.40 -21.19
C PRO A 82 18.23 0.13 -22.38
N PHE A 83 18.10 1.10 -23.28
CA PHE A 83 17.34 0.96 -24.54
C PHE A 83 18.03 -0.01 -25.50
N ARG A 84 18.02 -1.31 -25.18
CA ARG A 84 18.57 -2.36 -26.02
C ARG A 84 17.41 -3.10 -26.70
N ARG A 85 17.44 -3.10 -28.03
CA ARG A 85 16.49 -3.87 -28.85
C ARG A 85 16.79 -5.34 -28.70
N HIS A 86 15.83 -6.11 -28.21
CA HIS A 86 15.86 -7.56 -28.22
C HIS A 86 14.87 -8.07 -29.27
N PRO A 87 15.34 -8.41 -30.50
CA PRO A 87 14.50 -9.14 -31.42
C PRO A 87 14.11 -10.48 -30.77
N ASP A 88 12.90 -10.96 -31.05
CA ASP A 88 12.32 -12.23 -30.56
C ASP A 88 11.67 -12.24 -29.16
N CYS A 89 11.53 -11.10 -28.48
CA CYS A 89 10.77 -11.06 -27.24
C CYS A 89 9.73 -9.93 -27.18
N ALA A 90 8.45 -10.30 -27.16
CA ALA A 90 7.31 -9.38 -27.02
C ALA A 90 6.91 -9.09 -25.55
N ALA A 91 7.59 -9.70 -24.59
CA ALA A 91 7.27 -9.53 -23.18
C ALA A 91 7.91 -8.26 -22.61
N ILE A 92 7.13 -7.49 -21.85
CA ILE A 92 7.60 -6.29 -21.12
C ILE A 92 8.87 -6.59 -20.29
N GLY A 93 8.98 -7.81 -19.74
CA GLY A 93 10.13 -8.25 -18.95
C GLY A 93 11.45 -8.41 -19.72
N CYS A 94 11.44 -8.45 -21.05
CA CYS A 94 12.66 -8.50 -21.88
C CYS A 94 13.22 -7.12 -22.20
N PHE A 95 12.36 -6.09 -22.18
CA PHE A 95 12.76 -4.71 -22.41
C PHE A 95 13.23 -4.02 -21.13
N LEU A 96 12.81 -4.52 -19.97
CA LEU A 96 13.23 -4.03 -18.66
C LEU A 96 14.57 -4.67 -18.25
N SER A 97 15.45 -3.88 -17.65
CA SER A 97 16.69 -4.38 -17.07
C SER A 97 16.40 -5.40 -15.96
N GLU A 98 17.18 -6.49 -15.92
CA GLU A 98 17.07 -7.50 -14.88
C GLU A 98 17.24 -6.90 -13.47
N ILE A 99 18.08 -5.87 -13.36
CA ILE A 99 18.35 -5.13 -12.12
C ILE A 99 17.09 -4.37 -11.67
N TYR A 100 16.40 -3.70 -12.59
CA TYR A 100 15.15 -3.00 -12.29
C TYR A 100 14.05 -3.97 -11.90
N ARG A 101 13.93 -5.11 -12.61
CA ARG A 101 12.92 -6.13 -12.32
C ARG A 101 13.12 -6.75 -10.94
N TYR A 102 14.37 -6.99 -10.55
CA TYR A 102 14.73 -7.51 -9.22
C TYR A 102 14.42 -6.48 -8.12
N TYR A 103 14.84 -5.22 -8.30
CA TYR A 103 14.52 -4.13 -7.38
C TYR A 103 13.01 -3.95 -7.20
N TRP A 104 12.26 -3.91 -8.30
CA TRP A 104 10.82 -3.74 -8.28
C TRP A 104 10.11 -4.91 -7.57
N GLY A 105 10.53 -6.15 -7.85
CA GLY A 105 10.02 -7.34 -7.16
C GLY A 105 10.25 -7.29 -5.65
N ILE A 106 11.47 -6.98 -5.21
CA ILE A 106 11.79 -6.86 -3.78
C ILE A 106 11.02 -5.71 -3.12
N SER A 107 10.96 -4.55 -3.77
CA SER A 107 10.24 -3.38 -3.26
C SER A 107 8.76 -3.71 -3.04
N ASN A 108 8.11 -4.40 -3.99
CA ASN A 108 6.72 -4.82 -3.86
C ASN A 108 6.53 -5.85 -2.74
N MET A 109 7.41 -6.85 -2.61
CA MET A 109 7.32 -7.82 -1.51
C MET A 109 7.45 -7.13 -0.16
N PHE A 110 8.44 -6.24 -0.01
CA PHE A 110 8.65 -5.51 1.24
C PHE A 110 7.47 -4.62 1.61
N LEU A 111 6.98 -3.81 0.66
CA LEU A 111 5.80 -2.96 0.85
C LEU A 111 4.56 -3.80 1.19
N GLY A 112 4.37 -4.93 0.50
CA GLY A 112 3.28 -5.88 0.79
C GLY A 112 3.35 -6.46 2.20
N THR A 113 4.54 -6.86 2.67
CA THR A 113 4.72 -7.34 4.05
C THR A 113 4.38 -6.25 5.07
N VAL A 114 4.78 -5.00 4.83
CA VAL A 114 4.44 -3.87 5.72
C VAL A 114 2.92 -3.69 5.81
N VAL A 115 2.18 -3.74 4.69
CA VAL A 115 0.71 -3.66 4.69
C VAL A 115 0.11 -4.76 5.57
N ILE A 116 0.53 -6.01 5.36
CA ILE A 116 -0.03 -7.17 6.08
C ILE A 116 0.18 -7.03 7.59
N VAL A 117 1.38 -6.63 8.01
CA VAL A 117 1.71 -6.42 9.43
C VAL A 117 0.85 -5.30 10.03
N LEU A 118 0.72 -4.17 9.33
CA LEU A 118 -0.13 -3.06 9.78
C LEU A 118 -1.60 -3.48 9.90
N SER A 119 -2.15 -4.17 8.90
CA SER A 119 -3.51 -4.71 8.93
C SER A 119 -3.71 -5.67 10.10
N PHE A 120 -2.76 -6.56 10.37
CA PHE A 120 -2.83 -7.47 11.51
C PHE A 120 -2.82 -6.72 12.85
N LEU A 121 -1.95 -5.71 13.00
CA LEU A 121 -1.90 -4.86 14.19
C LEU A 121 -3.22 -4.11 14.42
N ILE A 122 -3.85 -3.60 13.36
CA ILE A 122 -5.17 -2.95 13.42
C ILE A 122 -6.22 -3.94 13.91
N MET A 123 -6.31 -5.13 13.30
CA MET A 123 -7.28 -6.16 13.71
C MET A 123 -7.07 -6.57 15.16
N ALA A 124 -5.82 -6.83 15.57
CA ALA A 124 -5.50 -7.23 16.93
C ALA A 124 -5.90 -6.14 17.95
N LYS A 125 -5.62 -4.86 17.64
CA LYS A 125 -6.01 -3.73 18.49
C LYS A 125 -7.52 -3.53 18.55
N LEU A 126 -8.23 -3.60 17.42
CA LEU A 126 -9.68 -3.52 17.38
C LEU A 126 -10.33 -4.62 18.22
N ARG A 127 -9.87 -5.87 18.09
CA ARG A 127 -10.33 -7.00 18.92
C ARG A 127 -10.04 -6.80 20.40
N SER A 128 -8.91 -6.21 20.74
CA SER A 128 -8.57 -5.90 22.14
C SER A 128 -9.52 -4.86 22.74
N ILE A 129 -9.83 -3.80 21.99
CA ILE A 129 -10.76 -2.75 22.42
C ILE A 129 -12.18 -3.31 22.52
N GLU A 130 -12.61 -4.12 21.55
CA GLU A 130 -13.93 -4.79 21.54
C GLU A 130 -14.13 -5.64 22.82
N LYS A 131 -13.11 -6.42 23.20
CA LYS A 131 -13.16 -7.24 24.43
C LYS A 131 -13.25 -6.39 25.69
N ASP A 132 -12.46 -5.33 25.77
CA ASP A 132 -12.46 -4.40 26.90
C ASP A 132 -13.83 -3.71 27.06
N SER A 133 -14.40 -3.24 25.95
CA SER A 133 -15.75 -2.63 25.94
C SER A 133 -16.86 -3.61 26.31
N GLN A 134 -16.78 -4.89 25.91
CA GLN A 134 -17.76 -5.91 26.32
C GLN A 134 -17.69 -6.21 27.83
N VAL A 135 -16.48 -6.27 28.40
CA VAL A 135 -16.28 -6.46 29.85
C VAL A 135 -16.87 -5.29 30.64
N ASP A 136 -16.63 -4.05 30.19
CA ASP A 136 -17.21 -2.87 30.81
C ASP A 136 -18.74 -2.86 30.73
N HIS A 137 -19.33 -3.20 29.58
CA HIS A 137 -20.79 -3.25 29.43
C HIS A 137 -21.43 -4.31 30.34
N HIS A 138 -20.82 -5.50 30.44
CA HIS A 138 -21.31 -6.57 31.30
C HIS A 138 -21.21 -6.21 32.79
N SER A 139 -20.11 -5.54 33.18
CA SER A 139 -19.93 -5.02 34.54
C SER A 139 -20.98 -3.96 34.89
N GLN A 140 -21.32 -3.07 33.93
CA GLN A 140 -22.31 -2.02 34.12
C GLN A 140 -23.74 -2.56 34.26
N ASP A 141 -24.12 -3.61 33.50
CA ASP A 141 -25.40 -4.29 33.66
C ASP A 141 -25.51 -5.00 35.02
N MET A 142 -24.47 -5.71 35.44
CA MET A 142 -24.45 -6.39 36.75
C MET A 142 -24.60 -5.41 37.91
N HIS A 143 -24.01 -4.22 37.80
CA HIS A 143 -24.15 -3.16 38.81
C HIS A 143 -25.58 -2.61 38.89
N LYS A 144 -26.30 -2.50 37.75
CA LYS A 144 -27.72 -2.11 37.73
C LYS A 144 -28.62 -3.16 38.38
N PHE A 145 -28.42 -4.44 38.07
CA PHE A 145 -29.21 -5.52 38.66
C PHE A 145 -29.06 -5.59 40.19
N THR A 146 -27.84 -5.41 40.69
CA THR A 146 -27.56 -5.40 42.14
C THR A 146 -28.25 -4.23 42.85
N GLN A 147 -28.28 -3.04 42.23
CA GLN A 147 -28.99 -1.87 42.77
C GLN A 147 -30.51 -2.06 42.84
N VAL A 148 -31.10 -2.78 41.89
CA VAL A 148 -32.55 -3.05 41.85
C VAL A 148 -32.95 -4.07 42.92
N CYS A 149 -32.13 -5.09 43.17
CA CYS A 149 -32.38 -6.07 44.24
C CYS A 149 -32.21 -5.48 45.64
N SER A 150 -31.31 -4.51 45.85
CA SER A 150 -31.10 -3.90 47.17
C SER A 150 -32.19 -2.91 47.59
N LYS A 151 -33.11 -2.53 46.70
CA LYS A 151 -34.19 -1.57 46.98
C LYS A 151 -35.55 -2.22 47.28
N LYS A 152 -35.59 -3.56 47.40
CA LYS A 152 -36.77 -4.35 47.76
C LYS A 152 -36.59 -4.95 49.14
#